data_AF-A0AA35UDA5-F1
#
_entry.id   AF-A0AA35UDA5-F1
#
_cell.length_a   1.000
_cell.length_b   1.000
_cell.length_c   1.000
_cell.angle_alpha   90.00
_cell.angle_beta   90.00
_cell.angle_gamma   90.00
#
_symmetry.space_group_name_H-M   'P 1'
#
loop_
_entity.id
_entity.type
_entity.pdbx_description
1 polymer ?
#
loop_
_entity_poly.entity_id
_entity_poly.type
_entity_poly.pdbx_seq_one_letter_code
_entity_poly.pdbx_strand_id
1 'polypeptide(L)'
;MKKIYIYLSLIILVSSCAKTDFRDEYMGEEMMIDYMFNNFEYGTILRMITQVGEYQASTPESSIWTATLEPHTETIDLVSKVDLLLSMNGGSESLHQSWALSDMYDGEFGLPRFDVSVTLNQALSTMGLSSFSGNDVVTFRFVMTLTDGRTFSSNNVTGSVTQFYWNSPFRYAVVIGCKVPAGGTPPAGSYTLNGQDSWGDGWNGATVTYTIDGVDNVFGFSSGASASTSFTLDGTQTLNISFQGGAWDSEVTYQLEFVDVNGNNAQTALSDGTSPSETNKDLNICF
;
A
#
# COMPACT_ATOMS: atom_id res chain seq x y z
N MET A 1 84.57 12.68 -34.25
CA MET A 1 83.43 11.98 -33.63
C MET A 1 82.28 12.96 -33.41
N LYS A 2 81.56 13.23 -34.50
CA LYS A 2 80.39 14.10 -34.62
C LYS A 2 79.23 13.17 -34.93
N LYS A 3 78.39 12.78 -33.95
CA LYS A 3 77.10 12.05 -34.13
C LYS A 3 76.40 11.63 -32.82
N ILE A 4 76.58 12.36 -31.71
CA ILE A 4 75.88 12.06 -30.43
C ILE A 4 75.04 13.23 -29.86
N TYR A 5 75.07 14.41 -30.48
CA TYR A 5 74.37 15.60 -29.94
C TYR A 5 73.00 15.93 -30.60
N ILE A 6 72.48 15.08 -31.49
CA ILE A 6 71.20 15.35 -32.20
C ILE A 6 70.03 14.50 -31.68
N TYR A 7 70.27 13.45 -30.89
CA TYR A 7 69.19 12.65 -30.31
C TYR A 7 68.72 13.12 -28.93
N LEU A 8 69.46 14.01 -28.24
CA LEU A 8 69.06 14.50 -26.92
C LEU A 8 68.15 15.74 -26.99
N SER A 9 68.13 16.46 -28.12
CA SER A 9 67.23 17.62 -28.32
C SER A 9 65.83 17.24 -28.81
N LEU A 10 65.64 16.02 -29.33
CA LEU A 10 64.32 15.54 -29.79
C LEU A 10 63.51 14.83 -28.70
N ILE A 11 64.15 14.40 -27.60
CA ILE A 11 63.46 13.74 -26.47
C ILE A 11 62.87 14.76 -25.48
N ILE A 12 63.32 16.03 -25.50
CA ILE A 12 62.83 17.07 -24.58
C ILE A 12 61.58 17.79 -25.13
N LEU A 13 61.19 17.56 -26.38
CA LEU A 13 60.05 18.24 -27.02
C LEU A 13 58.72 17.46 -26.98
N VAL A 14 58.70 16.21 -26.52
CA VAL A 14 57.46 15.39 -26.45
C VAL A 14 56.90 15.30 -25.02
N SER A 15 57.55 15.90 -24.01
CA SER A 15 57.05 15.91 -22.63
C SER A 15 56.36 17.22 -22.20
N SER A 16 56.00 18.12 -23.13
CA SER A 16 55.30 19.39 -22.78
C SER A 16 53.77 19.37 -22.95
N CYS A 17 53.15 18.20 -23.15
CA CYS A 17 51.68 18.06 -23.11
C CYS A 17 51.18 17.05 -22.07
N ALA A 18 51.94 16.83 -20.99
CA ALA A 18 51.34 16.37 -19.75
C ALA A 18 51.16 17.61 -18.87
N LYS A 19 49.92 18.04 -18.67
CA LYS A 19 49.55 19.04 -17.67
C LYS A 19 50.25 18.68 -16.35
N THR A 20 51.26 19.45 -16.00
CA THR A 20 51.77 19.55 -14.65
C THR A 20 50.74 20.31 -13.85
N ASP A 21 49.82 19.62 -13.18
CA ASP A 21 48.98 20.21 -12.11
C ASP A 21 48.44 19.10 -11.20
N PHE A 22 49.32 18.30 -10.60
CA PHE A 22 49.00 17.49 -9.41
C PHE A 22 50.29 17.17 -8.67
N ARG A 23 50.90 18.19 -8.05
CA ARG A 23 51.82 18.03 -6.92
C ARG A 23 52.24 19.42 -6.42
N ASP A 24 51.41 19.93 -5.53
CA ASP A 24 51.90 20.84 -4.50
C ASP A 24 51.99 20.05 -3.18
N GLU A 25 53.03 20.31 -2.42
CA GLU A 25 53.65 19.46 -1.39
C GLU A 25 52.83 19.38 -0.09
N TYR A 26 51.70 20.09 0.00
CA TYR A 26 50.79 20.08 1.17
C TYR A 26 49.30 20.31 0.82
N MET A 27 48.81 19.90 -0.36
CA MET A 27 47.40 20.15 -0.77
C MET A 27 46.67 18.91 -1.32
N GLY A 28 47.26 17.71 -1.21
CA GLY A 28 46.65 16.48 -1.75
C GLY A 28 45.36 16.06 -1.04
N GLU A 29 45.29 16.22 0.28
CA GLU A 29 44.07 15.96 1.05
C GLU A 29 43.10 17.14 1.03
N GLU A 30 43.59 18.39 1.08
CA GLU A 30 42.70 19.58 0.98
C GLU A 30 42.00 19.66 -0.37
N MET A 31 42.68 19.35 -1.49
CA MET A 31 42.03 19.32 -2.81
C MET A 31 41.04 18.16 -2.95
N MET A 32 41.26 17.03 -2.29
CA MET A 32 40.30 15.91 -2.29
C MET A 32 39.10 16.20 -1.39
N ILE A 33 39.31 16.83 -0.23
CA ILE A 33 38.26 17.26 0.69
C ILE A 33 37.43 18.37 0.05
N ASP A 34 38.04 19.40 -0.53
CA ASP A 34 37.33 20.46 -1.27
C ASP A 34 36.67 19.91 -2.54
N TYR A 35 37.30 18.99 -3.25
CA TYR A 35 36.65 18.33 -4.38
C TYR A 35 35.44 17.51 -3.91
N MET A 36 35.54 16.79 -2.80
CA MET A 36 34.40 16.07 -2.23
C MET A 36 33.31 17.02 -1.74
N PHE A 37 33.65 18.13 -1.07
CA PHE A 37 32.68 19.14 -0.64
C PHE A 37 32.10 19.98 -1.78
N ASN A 38 32.78 20.08 -2.92
CA ASN A 38 32.23 20.77 -4.10
C ASN A 38 31.46 19.83 -5.05
N ASN A 39 31.58 18.51 -4.88
CA ASN A 39 30.92 17.51 -5.74
C ASN A 39 29.96 16.59 -4.98
N PHE A 40 29.67 16.84 -3.71
CA PHE A 40 28.60 16.13 -3.01
C PHE A 40 27.28 16.87 -3.19
N GLU A 41 26.27 16.16 -3.62
CA GLU A 41 24.90 16.65 -3.66
C GLU A 41 24.15 16.10 -2.44
N TYR A 42 23.55 16.96 -1.65
CA TYR A 42 22.65 16.49 -0.61
C TYR A 42 21.37 15.95 -1.23
N GLY A 43 20.92 14.80 -0.72
CA GLY A 43 19.60 14.28 -1.01
C GLY A 43 18.53 14.99 -0.20
N THR A 44 17.28 14.63 -0.47
CA THR A 44 16.12 15.06 0.30
C THR A 44 15.29 13.83 0.67
N ILE A 45 14.50 13.97 1.73
CA ILE A 45 13.78 12.88 2.35
C ILE A 45 12.35 13.33 2.57
N LEU A 46 11.39 12.45 2.33
CA LEU A 46 9.98 12.66 2.64
C LEU A 46 9.57 11.65 3.72
N ARG A 47 9.77 12.05 4.97
CA ARG A 47 9.59 11.17 6.12
C ARG A 47 8.12 10.92 6.40
N MET A 48 7.75 9.66 6.58
CA MET A 48 6.41 9.27 7.03
C MET A 48 6.31 9.39 8.55
N ILE A 49 5.38 10.22 9.02
CA ILE A 49 5.08 10.38 10.45
C ILE A 49 4.01 9.37 10.87
N THR A 50 2.94 9.30 10.10
CA THR A 50 1.81 8.39 10.32
C THR A 50 1.24 7.94 8.99
N GLN A 51 0.73 6.72 8.97
CA GLN A 51 -0.09 6.17 7.90
C GLN A 51 -1.20 5.37 8.55
N VAL A 52 -2.45 5.71 8.24
CA VAL A 52 -3.63 4.98 8.73
C VAL A 52 -4.69 4.85 7.63
N GLY A 53 -5.54 3.85 7.79
CA GLY A 53 -6.62 3.57 6.86
C GLY A 53 -6.29 2.48 5.85
N GLU A 54 -7.34 1.94 5.27
CA GLU A 54 -7.33 0.82 4.33
C GLU A 54 -8.43 1.02 3.29
N TYR A 55 -8.26 0.35 2.16
CA TYR A 55 -9.28 0.29 1.13
C TYR A 55 -9.99 -1.05 1.19
N GLN A 56 -11.32 -1.03 1.05
CA GLN A 56 -12.16 -2.21 0.98
C GLN A 56 -13.14 -2.06 -0.18
N ALA A 57 -13.22 -3.08 -1.05
CA ALA A 57 -14.08 -3.05 -2.23
C ALA A 57 -15.57 -2.96 -1.87
N SER A 58 -15.96 -3.53 -0.72
CA SER A 58 -17.33 -3.53 -0.21
C SER A 58 -17.81 -2.18 0.32
N THR A 59 -16.88 -1.30 0.72
CA THR A 59 -17.21 0.00 1.31
C THR A 59 -16.34 1.12 0.71
N PRO A 60 -16.46 1.42 -0.59
CA PRO A 60 -15.57 2.34 -1.28
C PRO A 60 -15.70 3.79 -0.78
N GLU A 61 -16.86 4.18 -0.25
CA GLU A 61 -17.13 5.53 0.24
C GLU A 61 -16.46 5.81 1.60
N SER A 62 -16.44 4.84 2.51
CA SER A 62 -15.79 4.97 3.82
C SER A 62 -14.32 4.54 3.81
N SER A 63 -13.88 3.92 2.71
CA SER A 63 -12.49 3.52 2.48
C SER A 63 -11.62 4.74 2.24
N ILE A 64 -10.75 5.03 3.20
CA ILE A 64 -9.87 6.19 3.16
C ILE A 64 -8.46 5.79 3.54
N TRP A 65 -7.49 6.30 2.79
CA TRP A 65 -6.08 6.20 3.13
C TRP A 65 -5.59 7.59 3.51
N THR A 66 -4.92 7.67 4.65
CA THR A 66 -4.37 8.93 5.15
C THR A 66 -2.92 8.76 5.57
N ALA A 67 -2.13 9.81 5.36
CA ALA A 67 -0.75 9.86 5.80
C ALA A 67 -0.34 11.28 6.15
N THR A 68 0.56 11.42 7.12
CA THR A 68 1.23 12.68 7.44
C THR A 68 2.69 12.54 7.03
N LEU A 69 3.15 13.48 6.21
CA LEU A 69 4.49 13.47 5.63
C LEU A 69 5.23 14.76 6.00
N GLU A 70 6.53 14.62 6.24
CA GLU A 70 7.43 15.69 6.66
C GLU A 70 8.59 15.73 5.67
N PRO A 71 8.70 16.75 4.79
CA PRO A 71 9.86 16.90 3.92
C PRO A 71 11.10 17.41 4.67
N HIS A 72 12.26 16.85 4.34
CA HIS A 72 13.57 17.20 4.87
C HIS A 72 14.51 17.53 3.72
N THR A 73 15.08 18.72 3.79
CA THR A 73 16.06 19.26 2.83
C THR A 73 17.23 19.86 3.61
N GLU A 74 18.28 20.29 2.91
CA GLU A 74 19.42 21.00 3.52
C GLU A 74 18.96 22.20 4.35
N THR A 75 18.03 22.97 3.77
CA THR A 75 17.32 24.08 4.40
C THR A 75 15.85 24.04 3.98
N ILE A 76 14.95 24.40 4.89
CA ILE A 76 13.49 24.24 4.71
C ILE A 76 12.96 25.02 3.50
N ASP A 77 13.57 26.16 3.18
CA ASP A 77 13.23 27.03 2.05
C ASP A 77 13.55 26.43 0.67
N LEU A 78 14.29 25.31 0.62
CA LEU A 78 14.50 24.57 -0.63
C LEU A 78 13.27 23.79 -1.06
N VAL A 79 12.32 23.50 -0.18
CA VAL A 79 11.09 22.79 -0.57
C VAL A 79 10.25 23.71 -1.45
N SER A 80 10.14 23.41 -2.74
CA SER A 80 9.25 24.16 -3.64
C SER A 80 7.84 23.59 -3.59
N LYS A 81 7.69 22.29 -3.88
CA LYS A 81 6.42 21.59 -3.83
C LYS A 81 6.58 20.08 -3.69
N VAL A 82 5.52 19.42 -3.26
CA VAL A 82 5.35 17.97 -3.30
C VAL A 82 4.10 17.64 -4.12
N ASP A 83 4.26 16.85 -5.17
CA ASP A 83 3.16 16.34 -6.00
C ASP A 83 2.84 14.89 -5.59
N LEU A 84 1.55 14.58 -5.44
CA LEU A 84 1.03 13.22 -5.30
C LEU A 84 0.47 12.75 -6.63
N LEU A 85 1.05 11.67 -7.17
CA LEU A 85 0.56 10.95 -8.33
C LEU A 85 -0.07 9.63 -7.90
N LEU A 86 -1.18 9.28 -8.54
CA LEU A 86 -1.89 8.03 -8.34
C LEU A 86 -1.83 7.18 -9.60
N SER A 87 -1.65 5.87 -9.42
CA SER A 87 -1.81 4.87 -10.48
C SER A 87 -2.39 3.59 -9.91
N MET A 88 -3.03 2.78 -10.76
CA MET A 88 -3.58 1.48 -10.37
C MET A 88 -2.87 0.37 -11.14
N ASN A 89 -2.46 -0.69 -10.45
CA ASN A 89 -1.84 -1.89 -11.04
C ASN A 89 -0.64 -1.60 -11.97
N GLY A 90 0.13 -0.54 -11.68
CA GLY A 90 1.26 -0.13 -12.52
C GLY A 90 0.88 0.55 -13.84
N GLY A 91 -0.38 0.99 -13.97
CA GLY A 91 -0.87 1.78 -15.11
C GLY A 91 -0.35 3.23 -15.12
N SER A 92 -0.98 4.06 -15.95
CA SER A 92 -0.61 5.46 -16.11
C SER A 92 -0.81 6.26 -14.82
N GLU A 93 0.12 7.17 -14.55
CA GLU A 93 0.08 8.06 -13.39
C GLU A 93 -0.75 9.30 -13.68
N SER A 94 -1.58 9.68 -12.71
CA SER A 94 -2.40 10.89 -12.75
C SER A 94 -2.10 11.75 -11.53
N LEU A 95 -1.91 13.06 -11.73
CA LEU A 95 -1.68 14.01 -10.64
C LEU A 95 -2.98 14.16 -9.83
N HIS A 96 -2.90 13.89 -8.52
CA HIS A 96 -4.01 14.07 -7.59
C HIS A 96 -4.00 15.44 -6.94
N GLN A 97 -2.87 15.82 -6.33
CA GLN A 97 -2.74 17.04 -5.56
C GLN A 97 -1.27 17.48 -5.48
N SER A 98 -1.07 18.77 -5.29
CA SER A 98 0.22 19.40 -5.03
C SER A 98 0.15 20.22 -3.75
N TRP A 99 1.22 20.19 -2.94
CA TRP A 99 1.41 21.05 -1.78
C TRP A 99 2.67 21.87 -1.96
N ALA A 100 2.54 23.20 -1.95
CA ALA A 100 3.69 24.09 -1.82
C ALA A 100 4.13 24.20 -0.36
N LEU A 101 5.32 24.74 -0.10
CA LEU A 101 5.78 24.98 1.28
C LEU A 101 4.80 25.86 2.09
N SER A 102 4.09 26.79 1.44
CA SER A 102 3.08 27.63 2.08
C SER A 102 1.82 26.89 2.52
N ASP A 103 1.57 25.69 1.99
CA ASP A 103 0.42 24.86 2.33
C ASP A 103 0.74 23.92 3.52
N MET A 104 1.99 23.91 3.97
CA MET A 104 2.49 23.05 5.04
C MET A 104 2.39 23.76 6.40
N TYR A 105 2.22 22.97 7.45
CA TYR A 105 2.18 23.45 8.82
C TYR A 105 3.40 22.99 9.62
N ASP A 106 3.74 23.71 10.69
CA ASP A 106 4.86 23.35 11.55
C ASP A 106 4.51 22.12 12.40
N GLY A 107 5.32 21.06 12.29
CA GLY A 107 5.28 19.90 13.16
C GLY A 107 5.87 20.16 14.54
N GLU A 108 5.93 19.11 15.38
CA GLU A 108 6.39 19.18 16.78
C GLU A 108 7.79 19.81 16.97
N PHE A 109 8.65 19.68 15.96
CA PHE A 109 10.02 20.21 15.98
C PHE A 109 10.22 21.43 15.06
N GLY A 110 9.15 22.09 14.62
CA GLY A 110 9.21 23.22 13.69
C GLY A 110 9.62 22.83 12.26
N LEU A 111 9.43 21.56 11.90
CA LEU A 111 9.64 21.06 10.54
C LEU A 111 8.30 21.05 9.78
N PRO A 112 8.29 21.39 8.48
CA PRO A 112 7.06 21.43 7.70
C PRO A 112 6.41 20.05 7.62
N ARG A 113 5.08 20.00 7.69
CA ARG A 113 4.27 18.79 7.52
C ARG A 113 3.06 19.09 6.64
N PHE A 114 2.59 18.05 5.97
CA PHE A 114 1.32 18.07 5.27
C PHE A 114 0.60 16.75 5.43
N ASP A 115 -0.73 16.83 5.38
CA ASP A 115 -1.61 15.68 5.50
C ASP A 115 -2.17 15.31 4.13
N VAL A 116 -2.19 14.00 3.88
CA VAL A 116 -2.78 13.38 2.71
C VAL A 116 -4.00 12.61 3.18
N SER A 117 -5.12 12.80 2.48
CA SER A 117 -6.36 12.12 2.77
C SER A 117 -7.09 11.84 1.47
N VAL A 118 -7.08 10.58 1.05
CA VAL A 118 -7.64 10.15 -0.23
C VAL A 118 -8.60 9.00 0.01
N THR A 119 -9.86 9.19 -0.35
CA THR A 119 -10.86 8.12 -0.40
C THR A 119 -10.66 7.26 -1.64
N LEU A 120 -11.11 6.01 -1.62
CA LEU A 120 -11.04 5.13 -2.79
C LEU A 120 -11.74 5.77 -4.01
N ASN A 121 -12.91 6.37 -3.82
CA ASN A 121 -13.63 7.07 -4.90
C ASN A 121 -12.85 8.26 -5.49
N GLN A 122 -12.16 9.05 -4.65
CA GLN A 122 -11.30 10.13 -5.13
C GLN A 122 -10.11 9.60 -5.92
N ALA A 123 -9.50 8.50 -5.47
CA ALA A 123 -8.40 7.86 -6.19
C ALA A 123 -8.85 7.38 -7.58
N LEU A 124 -9.97 6.66 -7.65
CA LEU A 124 -10.55 6.18 -8.91
C LEU A 124 -10.91 7.33 -9.85
N SER A 125 -11.56 8.39 -9.34
CA SER A 125 -11.91 9.57 -10.10
C SER A 125 -10.68 10.29 -10.65
N THR A 126 -9.59 10.39 -9.87
CA THR A 126 -8.33 11.01 -10.31
C THR A 126 -7.71 10.25 -11.47
N MET A 127 -7.75 8.91 -11.40
CA MET A 127 -7.21 8.03 -12.43
C MET A 127 -8.15 7.83 -13.61
N GLY A 128 -9.37 8.38 -13.57
CA GLY A 128 -10.39 8.21 -14.61
C GLY A 128 -10.91 6.77 -14.73
N LEU A 129 -10.92 6.03 -13.63
CA LEU A 129 -11.32 4.62 -13.58
C LEU A 129 -12.75 4.48 -13.10
N SER A 130 -13.54 3.67 -13.82
CA SER A 130 -14.94 3.36 -13.49
C SER A 130 -15.14 1.96 -12.92
N SER A 131 -14.12 1.13 -12.95
CA SER A 131 -14.14 -0.26 -12.48
C SER A 131 -12.86 -0.56 -11.72
N PHE A 132 -12.99 -1.33 -10.66
CA PHE A 132 -11.91 -1.87 -9.85
C PHE A 132 -12.40 -3.20 -9.28
N SER A 133 -11.47 -4.02 -8.81
CA SER A 133 -11.77 -5.25 -8.10
C SER A 133 -10.97 -5.35 -6.80
N GLY A 134 -11.46 -6.19 -5.89
CA GLY A 134 -10.66 -6.65 -4.76
C GLY A 134 -9.30 -7.19 -5.22
N ASN A 135 -8.26 -6.88 -4.46
CA ASN A 135 -6.82 -7.09 -4.75
C ASN A 135 -6.17 -6.13 -5.76
N ASP A 136 -6.92 -5.20 -6.37
CA ASP A 136 -6.27 -4.13 -7.14
C ASP A 136 -5.38 -3.29 -6.22
N VAL A 137 -4.29 -2.76 -6.78
CA VAL A 137 -3.29 -2.00 -6.04
C VAL A 137 -3.28 -0.56 -6.50
N VAL A 138 -3.69 0.34 -5.60
CA VAL A 138 -3.55 1.78 -5.77
C VAL A 138 -2.16 2.20 -5.29
N THR A 139 -1.36 2.76 -6.18
CA THR A 139 -0.03 3.28 -5.90
C THR A 139 -0.09 4.79 -5.71
N PHE A 140 0.39 5.25 -4.55
CA PHE A 140 0.62 6.65 -4.21
C PHE A 140 2.10 6.94 -4.42
N ARG A 141 2.45 7.73 -5.43
CA ARG A 141 3.83 8.15 -5.67
C ARG A 141 3.98 9.64 -5.41
N PHE A 142 4.97 10.00 -4.61
CA PHE A 142 5.30 11.39 -4.31
C PHE A 142 6.48 11.85 -5.16
N VAL A 143 6.41 13.08 -5.65
CA VAL A 143 7.50 13.79 -6.33
C VAL A 143 7.72 15.10 -5.62
N MET A 144 8.87 15.23 -4.95
CA MET A 144 9.29 16.49 -4.34
C MET A 144 10.16 17.27 -5.32
N THR A 145 9.81 18.52 -5.55
CA THR A 145 10.58 19.47 -6.37
C THR A 145 11.18 20.52 -5.44
N LEU A 146 12.46 20.81 -5.63
CA LEU A 146 13.17 21.85 -4.89
C LEU A 146 13.19 23.17 -5.68
N THR A 147 13.44 24.28 -4.99
CA THR A 147 13.51 25.62 -5.59
C THR A 147 14.67 25.77 -6.57
N ASP A 148 15.70 24.94 -6.45
CA ASP A 148 16.84 24.84 -7.39
C ASP A 148 16.54 24.01 -8.67
N GLY A 149 15.34 23.44 -8.77
CA GLY A 149 14.88 22.66 -9.92
C GLY A 149 15.15 21.15 -9.83
N ARG A 150 15.84 20.65 -8.80
CA ARG A 150 16.01 19.21 -8.58
C ARG A 150 14.67 18.56 -8.21
N THR A 151 14.47 17.32 -8.66
CA THR A 151 13.25 16.54 -8.36
C THR A 151 13.62 15.20 -7.74
N PHE A 152 12.89 14.78 -6.70
CA PHE A 152 13.12 13.54 -5.99
C PHE A 152 11.82 12.73 -5.87
N SER A 153 11.92 11.44 -6.09
CA SER A 153 10.81 10.48 -6.10
C SER A 153 11.34 9.06 -5.88
N SER A 154 10.46 8.07 -5.91
CA SER A 154 10.84 6.66 -5.77
C SER A 154 11.86 6.16 -6.81
N ASN A 155 12.10 6.91 -7.90
CA ASN A 155 13.05 6.55 -8.96
C ASN A 155 14.49 6.98 -8.68
N ASN A 156 14.72 7.87 -7.72
CA ASN A 156 16.05 8.43 -7.42
C ASN A 156 16.34 8.51 -5.92
N VAL A 157 15.80 7.55 -5.17
CA VAL A 157 16.15 7.31 -3.76
C VAL A 157 17.28 6.29 -3.64
N THR A 158 18.17 6.50 -2.68
CA THR A 158 19.19 5.52 -2.28
C THR A 158 18.65 4.61 -1.17
N GLY A 159 19.18 3.39 -1.07
CA GLY A 159 18.72 2.40 -0.09
C GLY A 159 18.80 2.85 1.38
N SER A 160 19.65 3.84 1.71
CA SER A 160 19.75 4.41 3.05
C SER A 160 18.60 5.37 3.42
N VAL A 161 17.93 5.97 2.43
CA VAL A 161 16.81 6.91 2.63
C VAL A 161 15.46 6.19 2.76
N THR A 162 15.33 5.00 2.17
CA THR A 162 14.11 4.20 2.20
C THR A 162 13.97 3.35 3.47
N GLN A 163 14.98 3.33 4.35
CA GLN A 163 15.05 2.46 5.54
C GLN A 163 14.69 3.16 6.87
N PHE A 164 14.52 2.31 7.90
CA PHE A 164 14.18 2.52 9.31
C PHE A 164 13.89 3.94 9.80
N TYR A 165 14.90 4.82 9.90
CA TYR A 165 14.70 6.13 10.54
C TYR A 165 13.94 7.13 9.66
N TRP A 166 14.19 7.07 8.35
CA TRP A 166 13.64 8.02 7.39
C TRP A 166 12.33 7.56 6.77
N ASN A 167 12.14 6.23 6.61
CA ASN A 167 10.92 5.61 6.10
C ASN A 167 10.30 6.41 4.93
N SER A 168 11.13 6.72 3.93
CA SER A 168 10.78 7.63 2.84
C SER A 168 10.84 6.91 1.49
N PRO A 169 9.93 5.95 1.23
CA PRO A 169 9.93 5.22 -0.04
C PRO A 169 9.48 6.08 -1.23
N PHE A 170 8.89 7.28 -0.99
CA PHE A 170 8.20 8.10 -1.99
C PHE A 170 7.12 7.34 -2.78
N ARG A 171 6.79 6.11 -2.38
CA ARG A 171 5.83 5.23 -3.02
C ARG A 171 5.17 4.34 -1.98
N TYR A 172 3.85 4.38 -1.94
CA TYR A 172 3.04 3.52 -1.07
C TYR A 172 2.06 2.74 -1.94
N ALA A 173 2.03 1.42 -1.75
CA ALA A 173 1.10 0.54 -2.44
C ALA A 173 -0.01 0.15 -1.46
N VAL A 174 -1.24 0.54 -1.78
CA VAL A 174 -2.44 0.25 -1.00
C VAL A 174 -3.27 -0.75 -1.79
N VAL A 175 -3.41 -1.95 -1.23
CA VAL A 175 -4.26 -3.00 -1.82
C VAL A 175 -5.71 -2.71 -1.45
N ILE A 176 -6.61 -2.79 -2.43
CA ILE A 176 -8.06 -2.80 -2.18
C ILE A 176 -8.41 -4.15 -1.59
N GLY A 177 -8.72 -4.18 -0.30
CA GLY A 177 -9.11 -5.38 0.40
C GLY A 177 -10.49 -5.89 0.00
N CYS A 178 -10.74 -7.14 0.38
CA CYS A 178 -11.95 -7.89 0.06
C CYS A 178 -12.84 -8.11 1.29
N LYS A 179 -12.56 -7.39 2.38
CA LYS A 179 -13.32 -7.51 3.62
C LYS A 179 -14.71 -6.95 3.41
N VAL A 180 -15.74 -7.70 3.76
CA VAL A 180 -17.11 -7.21 3.94
C VAL A 180 -17.38 -7.23 5.45
N PRO A 181 -17.57 -6.07 6.10
CA PRO A 181 -17.87 -6.04 7.53
C PRO A 181 -19.22 -6.72 7.81
N ALA A 182 -19.39 -7.26 9.01
CA ALA A 182 -20.66 -7.83 9.46
C ALA A 182 -21.80 -6.80 9.34
N GLY A 183 -22.91 -7.20 8.71
CA GLY A 183 -24.03 -6.31 8.40
C GLY A 183 -23.78 -5.37 7.21
N GLY A 184 -22.64 -5.52 6.53
CA GLY A 184 -22.33 -4.81 5.29
C GLY A 184 -23.06 -5.41 4.09
N THR A 185 -22.78 -4.84 2.91
CA THR A 185 -23.37 -5.24 1.63
C THR A 185 -22.36 -6.09 0.85
N PRO A 186 -22.48 -7.43 0.86
CA PRO A 186 -21.62 -8.30 0.07
C PRO A 186 -22.03 -8.27 -1.43
N PRO A 187 -21.17 -8.75 -2.34
CA PRO A 187 -21.48 -8.72 -3.77
C PRO A 187 -22.67 -9.63 -4.14
N ALA A 188 -23.28 -9.32 -5.28
CA ALA A 188 -24.34 -10.14 -5.86
C ALA A 188 -23.83 -11.55 -6.19
N GLY A 189 -24.60 -12.58 -5.86
CA GLY A 189 -24.22 -13.96 -6.14
C GLY A 189 -25.01 -14.99 -5.34
N SER A 190 -24.60 -16.24 -5.49
CA SER A 190 -25.11 -17.38 -4.74
C SER A 190 -24.22 -17.67 -3.55
N TYR A 191 -24.85 -17.87 -2.40
CA TYR A 191 -24.20 -18.19 -1.14
C TYR A 191 -24.65 -19.57 -0.68
N THR A 192 -23.70 -20.42 -0.31
CA THR A 192 -23.98 -21.76 0.21
C THR A 192 -23.32 -21.92 1.57
N LEU A 193 -24.14 -22.12 2.59
CA LEU A 193 -23.70 -22.42 3.93
C LEU A 193 -23.57 -23.94 4.07
N ASN A 194 -22.35 -24.41 4.30
CA ASN A 194 -22.04 -25.82 4.53
C ASN A 194 -21.70 -26.00 5.99
N GLY A 195 -22.44 -26.87 6.69
CA GLY A 195 -22.15 -27.27 8.06
C GLY A 195 -21.57 -28.67 8.12
N GLN A 196 -20.59 -28.87 8.99
CA GLN A 196 -19.97 -30.16 9.30
C GLN A 196 -20.00 -30.46 10.79
N ASP A 197 -20.12 -31.74 11.10
CA ASP A 197 -20.11 -32.30 12.44
C ASP A 197 -19.15 -33.50 12.48
N SER A 198 -18.15 -33.44 13.36
CA SER A 198 -17.10 -34.48 13.38
C SER A 198 -17.54 -35.82 13.98
N TRP A 199 -18.64 -35.87 14.75
CA TRP A 199 -19.15 -37.07 15.42
C TRP A 199 -20.36 -37.67 14.69
N GLY A 200 -21.06 -36.86 13.90
CA GLY A 200 -22.08 -37.29 12.95
C GLY A 200 -23.48 -37.45 13.54
N ASP A 201 -23.71 -36.93 14.74
CA ASP A 201 -25.02 -36.87 15.40
C ASP A 201 -25.70 -35.50 15.28
N GLY A 202 -25.05 -34.55 14.60
CA GLY A 202 -25.56 -33.22 14.30
C GLY A 202 -25.27 -32.23 15.41
N TRP A 203 -25.51 -30.95 15.14
CA TRP A 203 -24.97 -29.84 15.93
C TRP A 203 -25.54 -29.64 17.34
N ASN A 204 -26.33 -30.59 17.85
CA ASN A 204 -26.69 -30.65 19.27
C ASN A 204 -27.27 -29.32 19.84
N GLY A 205 -28.07 -28.64 19.01
CA GLY A 205 -28.73 -27.37 19.34
C GLY A 205 -27.98 -26.10 18.91
N ALA A 206 -26.73 -26.22 18.42
CA ALA A 206 -26.00 -25.11 17.85
C ALA A 206 -26.57 -24.71 16.49
N THR A 207 -26.50 -23.42 16.16
CA THR A 207 -27.04 -22.87 14.92
C THR A 207 -26.20 -21.73 14.36
N VAL A 208 -26.29 -21.53 13.05
CA VAL A 208 -25.85 -20.31 12.37
C VAL A 208 -27.09 -19.53 11.97
N THR A 209 -27.17 -18.27 12.40
CA THR A 209 -28.18 -17.34 11.92
C THR A 209 -27.57 -16.45 10.85
N TYR A 210 -28.19 -16.42 9.67
CA TYR A 210 -27.87 -15.48 8.60
C TYR A 210 -29.04 -14.52 8.40
N THR A 211 -28.77 -13.24 8.59
CA THR A 211 -29.76 -12.16 8.57
C THR A 211 -29.61 -11.38 7.27
N ILE A 212 -30.66 -11.34 6.47
CA ILE A 212 -30.70 -10.61 5.19
C ILE A 212 -31.69 -9.45 5.35
N ASP A 213 -31.21 -8.21 5.27
CA ASP A 213 -32.02 -6.99 5.47
C ASP A 213 -32.86 -7.01 6.74
N GLY A 214 -32.28 -7.51 7.84
CA GLY A 214 -32.93 -7.63 9.13
C GLY A 214 -33.88 -8.83 9.28
N VAL A 215 -33.99 -9.71 8.28
CA VAL A 215 -34.78 -10.94 8.34
C VAL A 215 -33.87 -12.12 8.68
N ASP A 216 -34.11 -12.71 9.85
CA ASP A 216 -33.33 -13.86 10.34
C ASP A 216 -33.73 -15.16 9.65
N ASN A 217 -32.71 -15.91 9.26
CA ASN A 217 -32.83 -17.29 8.81
C ASN A 217 -31.87 -18.15 9.63
N VAL A 218 -32.37 -19.26 10.17
CA VAL A 218 -31.62 -20.12 11.07
C VAL A 218 -31.25 -21.42 10.37
N PHE A 219 -29.98 -21.77 10.42
CA PHE A 219 -29.43 -23.02 9.92
C PHE A 219 -28.87 -23.86 11.07
N GLY A 220 -29.25 -25.12 11.09
CA GLY A 220 -28.75 -26.14 12.01
C GLY A 220 -29.35 -27.48 11.63
N PHE A 221 -28.77 -28.57 12.12
CA PHE A 221 -29.23 -29.91 11.83
C PHE A 221 -29.08 -30.84 13.03
N SER A 222 -30.02 -31.76 13.20
CA SER A 222 -30.16 -32.60 14.40
C SER A 222 -29.64 -34.02 14.24
N SER A 223 -29.05 -34.35 13.07
CA SER A 223 -28.50 -35.67 12.78
C SER A 223 -27.63 -35.62 11.53
N GLY A 224 -26.61 -36.49 11.47
CA GLY A 224 -25.71 -36.62 10.33
C GLY A 224 -24.41 -35.84 10.52
N ALA A 225 -23.43 -36.08 9.63
CA ALA A 225 -22.11 -35.43 9.69
C ALA A 225 -22.04 -34.12 8.91
N SER A 226 -23.07 -33.79 8.13
CA SER A 226 -23.13 -32.54 7.36
C SER A 226 -24.54 -32.19 6.92
N ALA A 227 -24.75 -30.90 6.68
CA ALA A 227 -25.92 -30.36 6.01
C ALA A 227 -25.53 -29.09 5.25
N SER A 228 -26.37 -28.66 4.31
CA SER A 228 -26.16 -27.38 3.62
C SER A 228 -27.48 -26.67 3.33
N THR A 229 -27.39 -25.36 3.17
CA THR A 229 -28.47 -24.50 2.67
C THR A 229 -27.89 -23.42 1.76
N SER A 230 -28.69 -22.88 0.85
CA SER A 230 -28.25 -21.85 -0.09
C SER A 230 -29.26 -20.71 -0.18
N PHE A 231 -28.74 -19.52 -0.46
CA PHE A 231 -29.51 -18.31 -0.71
C PHE A 231 -28.79 -17.44 -1.75
N THR A 232 -29.48 -16.43 -2.28
CA THR A 232 -28.92 -15.51 -3.28
C THR A 232 -29.06 -14.09 -2.80
N LEU A 233 -28.05 -13.26 -3.07
CA LEU A 233 -28.11 -11.81 -2.84
C LEU A 233 -27.96 -11.06 -4.16
N ASP A 234 -28.64 -9.92 -4.27
CA ASP A 234 -28.62 -9.06 -5.47
C ASP A 234 -27.50 -7.99 -5.46
N GLY A 235 -26.71 -7.92 -4.39
CA GLY A 235 -25.62 -6.96 -4.21
C GLY A 235 -26.04 -5.62 -3.63
N THR A 236 -27.31 -5.45 -3.24
CA THR A 236 -27.82 -4.27 -2.52
C THR A 236 -28.22 -4.57 -1.08
N GLN A 237 -28.38 -5.85 -0.77
CA GLN A 237 -28.85 -6.35 0.52
C GLN A 237 -27.71 -6.40 1.54
N THR A 238 -28.06 -6.17 2.81
CA THR A 238 -27.15 -6.35 3.93
C THR A 238 -27.13 -7.81 4.39
N LEU A 239 -25.97 -8.30 4.81
CA LEU A 239 -25.81 -9.66 5.35
C LEU A 239 -25.07 -9.62 6.69
N ASN A 240 -25.67 -10.21 7.72
CA ASN A 240 -24.99 -10.53 8.97
C ASN A 240 -25.01 -12.05 9.20
N ILE A 241 -23.93 -12.60 9.72
CA ILE A 241 -23.83 -14.01 10.09
C ILE A 241 -23.33 -14.09 11.53
N SER A 242 -24.03 -14.88 12.35
CA SER A 242 -23.66 -15.15 13.73
C SER A 242 -23.85 -16.62 14.07
N PHE A 243 -22.95 -17.15 14.89
CA PHE A 243 -23.07 -18.48 15.46
C PHE A 243 -23.68 -18.40 16.87
N GLN A 244 -24.56 -19.34 17.19
CA GLN A 244 -25.07 -19.57 18.54
C GLN A 244 -24.72 -21.00 18.95
N GLY A 245 -23.97 -21.15 20.04
CA GLY A 245 -23.50 -22.43 20.55
C GLY A 245 -24.61 -23.32 21.11
N GLY A 246 -24.32 -24.61 21.11
CA GLY A 246 -25.12 -25.68 21.66
C GLY A 246 -24.32 -26.55 22.62
N ALA A 247 -24.58 -27.85 22.62
CA ALA A 247 -23.69 -28.81 23.26
C ALA A 247 -22.60 -29.28 22.27
N TRP A 248 -21.40 -29.54 22.77
CA TRP A 248 -20.28 -30.10 22.00
C TRP A 248 -19.79 -29.27 20.80
N ASP A 249 -19.87 -27.93 20.86
CA ASP A 249 -19.42 -27.00 19.79
C ASP A 249 -17.99 -27.27 19.24
N SER A 250 -17.14 -27.98 19.99
CA SER A 250 -15.85 -28.47 19.51
C SER A 250 -15.89 -29.40 18.29
N GLU A 251 -17.07 -29.93 17.94
CA GLU A 251 -17.27 -30.75 16.74
C GLU A 251 -17.83 -29.98 15.55
N VAL A 252 -18.26 -28.74 15.76
CA VAL A 252 -18.97 -27.92 14.79
C VAL A 252 -17.99 -27.12 13.94
N THR A 253 -18.13 -27.19 12.62
CA THR A 253 -17.45 -26.31 11.66
C THR A 253 -18.46 -25.88 10.59
N TYR A 254 -18.35 -24.66 10.09
CA TYR A 254 -19.13 -24.23 8.92
C TYR A 254 -18.33 -23.33 7.99
N GLN A 255 -18.72 -23.34 6.72
CA GLN A 255 -18.21 -22.42 5.72
C GLN A 255 -19.35 -21.78 4.94
N LEU A 256 -19.18 -20.51 4.59
CA LEU A 256 -19.99 -19.83 3.61
C LEU A 256 -19.22 -19.76 2.30
N GLU A 257 -19.71 -20.45 1.28
CA GLU A 257 -19.17 -20.39 -0.07
C GLU A 257 -19.94 -19.35 -0.90
N PHE A 258 -19.22 -18.56 -1.68
CA PHE A 258 -19.73 -17.56 -2.61
C PHE A 258 -19.43 -17.97 -4.04
N VAL A 259 -20.39 -17.74 -4.94
CA VAL A 259 -20.22 -17.81 -6.40
C VAL A 259 -20.90 -16.59 -7.02
N ASP A 260 -20.24 -15.93 -7.97
CA ASP A 260 -20.80 -14.73 -8.60
C ASP A 260 -22.07 -15.03 -9.43
N VAL A 261 -22.76 -13.98 -9.87
CA VAL A 261 -24.00 -14.07 -10.67
C VAL A 261 -23.84 -14.81 -12.00
N ASN A 262 -22.62 -14.94 -12.50
CA ASN A 262 -22.28 -15.62 -13.75
C ASN A 262 -21.84 -17.08 -13.51
N GLY A 263 -21.83 -17.56 -12.27
CA GLY A 263 -21.34 -18.89 -11.91
C GLY A 263 -19.81 -19.00 -11.85
N ASN A 264 -19.09 -17.88 -11.83
CA ASN A 264 -17.63 -17.83 -11.76
C ASN A 264 -17.17 -17.37 -10.36
N ASN A 265 -15.86 -17.23 -10.20
CA ASN A 265 -15.22 -16.64 -9.02
C ASN A 265 -15.64 -17.29 -7.68
N ALA A 266 -15.71 -18.63 -7.67
CA ALA A 266 -16.05 -19.39 -6.48
C ALA A 266 -15.00 -19.18 -5.38
N GLN A 267 -15.45 -18.78 -4.19
CA GLN A 267 -14.61 -18.39 -3.07
C GLN A 267 -15.24 -18.83 -1.74
N THR A 268 -14.41 -19.18 -0.76
CA THR A 268 -14.86 -19.33 0.62
C THR A 268 -14.89 -17.95 1.29
N ALA A 269 -16.09 -17.42 1.46
CA ALA A 269 -16.33 -16.10 2.05
C ALA A 269 -16.07 -16.07 3.56
N LEU A 270 -16.31 -17.19 4.23
CA LEU A 270 -16.14 -17.36 5.68
C LEU A 270 -15.89 -18.84 5.96
N SER A 271 -15.00 -19.13 6.91
CA SER A 271 -14.82 -20.45 7.50
C SER A 271 -14.60 -20.28 9.00
N ASP A 272 -15.38 -20.98 9.81
CA ASP A 272 -15.30 -20.92 11.26
C ASP A 272 -15.46 -22.32 11.87
N GLY A 273 -14.68 -22.58 12.92
CA GLY A 273 -14.56 -23.87 13.57
C GLY A 273 -13.18 -24.54 13.45
N THR A 274 -12.92 -25.63 14.17
CA THR A 274 -13.82 -26.19 15.20
C THR A 274 -13.97 -25.27 16.41
N SER A 275 -15.09 -25.36 17.13
CA SER A 275 -15.50 -24.38 18.16
C SER A 275 -15.71 -22.96 17.61
N PRO A 276 -16.72 -22.75 16.75
CA PRO A 276 -16.98 -21.43 16.17
C PRO A 276 -17.25 -20.39 17.25
N SER A 277 -16.81 -19.16 17.03
CA SER A 277 -17.00 -18.09 18.02
C SER A 277 -18.39 -17.46 17.92
N GLU A 278 -19.02 -17.16 19.05
CA GLU A 278 -20.33 -16.50 19.14
C GLU A 278 -20.24 -14.97 18.91
N THR A 279 -19.73 -14.58 17.75
CA THR A 279 -19.65 -13.18 17.31
C THR A 279 -20.28 -13.03 15.95
N ASN A 280 -20.64 -11.80 15.59
CA ASN A 280 -20.91 -11.48 14.19
C ASN A 280 -19.63 -11.70 13.36
N LYS A 281 -19.81 -12.09 12.09
CA LYS A 281 -18.72 -12.49 11.20
C LYS A 281 -18.56 -11.49 10.07
N ASP A 282 -17.33 -11.02 9.91
CA ASP A 282 -16.89 -10.37 8.68
C ASP A 282 -16.68 -11.43 7.60
N LEU A 283 -16.92 -11.08 6.34
CA LEU A 283 -16.67 -11.93 5.19
C LEU A 283 -15.42 -11.46 4.44
N ASN A 284 -14.87 -12.35 3.63
CA ASN A 284 -13.75 -12.06 2.73
C ASN A 284 -14.11 -12.50 1.31
N ILE A 285 -14.55 -11.55 0.47
CA ILE A 285 -15.02 -11.83 -0.89
C ILE A 285 -14.43 -10.78 -1.84
N CYS A 286 -13.61 -11.23 -2.79
CA CYS A 286 -13.05 -10.37 -3.82
C CYS A 286 -13.95 -10.34 -5.04
N PHE A 287 -14.37 -9.16 -5.46
CA PHE A 287 -15.18 -8.89 -6.66
C PHE A 287 -14.66 -7.63 -7.35
#